data_AF-A0A3B0ZDS8-F1
#
_entry.id   AF-A0A3B0ZDS8-F1
#
_cell.length_a   1.000
_cell.length_b   1.000
_cell.length_c   1.000
_cell.angle_alpha   90.00
_cell.angle_beta   90.00
_cell.angle_gamma   90.00
#
_symmetry.space_group_name_H-M   'P 1'
#
loop_
_entity.id
_entity.type
_entity.pdbx_description
1 polymer ?
#
loop_
_entity_poly.entity_id
_entity_poly.type
_entity_poly.pdbx_seq_one_letter_code
_entity_poly.pdbx_strand_id
1 'polypeptide(L)'
;MPDITVSVILLNHGTLEDKLREQNICVEVLDETELSSIRIFTSLIKALKRLKPNIIHTHRNKENILGSIAAKIAGNMPSLRTAHGAPEHRPIIKKPHK
;
A
#
# COMPACT_ATOMS: atom_id res chain seq x y z
N MET A 1 10.39 -5.68 24.44
CA MET A 1 9.52 -5.82 23.25
C MET A 1 10.30 -5.26 22.08
N PRO A 2 10.31 -5.86 20.88
CA PRO A 2 10.99 -5.22 19.76
C PRO A 2 10.30 -3.87 19.47
N ASP A 3 11.07 -2.79 19.45
CA ASP A 3 10.61 -1.42 19.16
C ASP A 3 10.15 -1.33 17.70
N ILE A 4 8.90 -1.70 17.42
CA ILE A 4 8.32 -1.62 16.07
C ILE A 4 7.56 -0.30 15.97
N THR A 5 8.13 0.64 15.21
CA THR A 5 7.46 1.89 14.85
C THR A 5 6.63 1.67 13.59
N VAL A 6 5.32 1.90 13.70
CA VAL A 6 4.39 1.79 12.57
C VAL A 6 4.02 3.19 12.09
N SER A 7 4.08 3.39 10.77
CA SER A 7 3.56 4.59 10.10
C SER A 7 2.72 4.16 8.91
N VAL A 8 1.61 4.86 8.69
CA VAL A 8 0.64 4.52 7.64
C VAL A 8 0.45 5.71 6.72
N ILE A 9 0.46 5.45 5.41
CA ILE A 9 0.09 6.43 4.40
C ILE A 9 -1.25 6.00 3.80
N LEU A 10 -2.25 6.87 3.87
CA LEU A 10 -3.58 6.67 3.29
C LEU A 10 -3.73 7.56 2.05
N LEU A 11 -4.60 7.16 1.13
CA LEU A 11 -4.91 7.95 -0.07
C LEU A 11 -6.22 8.72 0.03
N ASN A 12 -6.95 8.55 1.12
CA ASN A 12 -8.23 9.19 1.36
C ASN A 12 -8.42 9.39 2.87
N HIS A 13 -9.14 10.45 3.22
CA HIS A 13 -9.64 10.66 4.58
C HIS A 13 -10.78 9.68 4.91
N GLY A 14 -10.95 9.36 6.19
CA GLY A 14 -12.10 8.60 6.66
C GLY A 14 -11.85 7.79 7.93
N THR A 15 -12.78 6.90 8.27
CA THR A 15 -12.80 6.16 9.56
C THR A 15 -11.52 5.37 9.86
N LEU A 16 -10.75 4.96 8.85
CA LEU A 16 -9.47 4.27 9.06
C LEU A 16 -8.41 5.22 9.64
N GLU A 17 -8.36 6.47 9.17
CA GLU A 17 -7.47 7.51 9.70
C GLU A 17 -7.73 7.74 11.18
N ASP A 18 -9.00 7.91 11.55
CA ASP A 18 -9.43 8.16 12.93
C ASP A 18 -9.01 7.00 13.85
N LYS A 19 -9.36 5.77 13.47
CA LYS A 19 -9.00 4.57 14.24
C LYS A 19 -7.49 4.41 14.41
N LEU A 20 -6.70 4.69 13.38
CA LEU A 20 -5.25 4.60 13.46
C LEU A 20 -4.67 5.66 14.40
N ARG A 21 -5.18 6.90 14.34
CA ARG A 21 -4.76 7.98 15.23
C ARG A 21 -5.14 7.72 16.68
N GLU A 22 -6.33 7.16 16.93
CA GLU A 22 -6.75 6.73 18.28
C GLU A 22 -5.80 5.70 18.89
N GLN A 23 -5.15 4.86 18.06
CA GLN A 23 -4.12 3.91 18.48
C GLN A 23 -2.71 4.53 18.55
N ASN A 24 -2.59 5.86 18.47
CA ASN A 24 -1.31 6.61 18.45
C ASN A 24 -0.38 6.21 17.29
N ILE A 25 -0.94 5.76 16.17
CA ILE A 25 -0.16 5.45 14.96
C ILE A 25 0.02 6.73 14.14
N CYS A 26 1.23 6.94 13.63
CA CYS A 26 1.50 8.07 12.74
C CYS A 26 0.82 7.84 11.38
N VAL A 27 -0.09 8.74 10.99
CA VAL A 27 -0.84 8.65 9.74
C VAL A 27 -0.64 9.90 8.89
N GLU A 28 -0.21 9.70 7.65
CA GLU A 28 -0.13 10.73 6.61
C GLU A 28 -1.18 10.43 5.54
N VAL A 29 -1.98 11.43 5.16
CA VAL A 29 -3.00 11.27 4.10
C VAL A 29 -2.53 12.02 2.85
N LEU A 30 -2.43 11.29 1.74
CA LEU A 30 -2.17 11.82 0.40
C LEU A 30 -3.49 11.75 -0.38
N ASP A 31 -4.38 12.72 -0.13
CA ASP A 31 -5.73 12.73 -0.69
C ASP A 31 -5.72 12.68 -2.23
N GLU A 32 -6.24 11.60 -2.81
CA GLU A 32 -6.28 11.36 -4.25
C GLU A 32 -7.33 12.18 -5.00
N THR A 33 -8.29 12.76 -4.28
CA THR A 33 -9.28 13.69 -4.85
C THR A 33 -8.68 15.08 -5.09
N GLU A 34 -7.67 15.45 -4.28
CA GLU A 34 -6.97 16.73 -4.34
C GLU A 34 -5.64 16.64 -5.12
N LEU A 35 -4.98 15.48 -5.08
CA LEU A 35 -3.66 15.26 -5.69
C LEU A 35 -3.77 14.43 -6.96
N SER A 36 -3.16 14.92 -8.05
CA SER A 36 -2.96 14.09 -9.24
C SER A 36 -2.04 12.91 -8.94
N SER A 37 -2.16 11.81 -9.69
CA SER A 37 -1.37 10.59 -9.47
C SER A 37 0.16 10.84 -9.47
N ILE A 38 0.64 11.82 -10.24
CA ILE A 38 2.06 12.23 -10.25
C ILE A 38 2.44 12.90 -8.91
N ARG A 39 1.57 13.75 -8.35
CA ARG A 39 1.78 14.39 -7.05
C ARG A 39 1.72 13.37 -5.91
N ILE A 40 0.80 12.40 -5.97
CA ILE A 40 0.76 11.29 -5.01
C ILE A 40 2.08 10.52 -5.07
N PHE A 41 2.55 10.14 -6.26
CA PHE A 41 3.80 9.41 -6.43
C PHE A 41 5.02 10.16 -5.89
N THR A 42 5.16 11.44 -6.24
CA THR A 42 6.29 12.25 -5.75
C THR A 42 6.24 12.48 -4.25
N SER A 43 5.04 12.65 -3.68
CA SER A 43 4.83 12.76 -2.24
C SER A 43 5.16 11.46 -1.51
N LEU A 44 4.77 10.32 -2.08
CA LEU A 44 5.14 8.99 -1.57
C LEU A 44 6.65 8.79 -1.54
N ILE A 45 7.37 9.17 -2.61
CA ILE A 45 8.85 9.10 -2.62
C ILE A 45 9.45 9.97 -1.51
N LYS A 46 8.94 11.19 -1.31
CA LYS A 46 9.41 12.10 -0.24
C LYS A 46 9.14 11.50 1.14
N ALA A 47 7.95 10.94 1.36
CA ALA A 47 7.58 10.28 2.61
C ALA A 47 8.49 9.08 2.90
N LEU A 48 8.75 8.21 1.92
CA LEU A 48 9.65 7.07 2.07
C LEU A 48 11.09 7.50 2.38
N LYS A 49 11.60 8.55 1.71
CA LYS A 49 12.94 9.10 2.00
C LYS A 49 13.05 9.72 3.39
N ARG A 50 11.95 10.28 3.90
CA ARG A 50 11.87 10.87 5.25
C ARG A 50 11.75 9.79 6.33
N LEU A 51 10.85 8.84 6.14
CA LEU A 51 10.54 7.78 7.11
C LEU A 51 11.61 6.69 7.16
N LYS A 52 12.31 6.44 6.04
CA LYS A 52 13.34 5.38 5.90
C LYS A 52 12.90 4.03 6.52
N PRO A 53 11.73 3.49 6.15
CA PRO A 53 11.21 2.27 6.78
C PRO A 53 12.07 1.05 6.44
N ASN A 54 12.24 0.13 7.40
CA ASN A 54 12.92 -1.15 7.14
C ASN A 54 12.04 -2.11 6.33
N ILE A 55 10.71 -1.99 6.44
CA ILE A 55 9.73 -2.86 5.79
C ILE A 55 8.59 -2.00 5.27
N ILE A 56 8.15 -2.28 4.03
CA ILE A 56 6.96 -1.65 3.43
C ILE A 56 5.91 -2.72 3.22
N HIS A 57 4.72 -2.49 3.79
CA HIS A 57 3.54 -3.33 3.59
C HIS A 57 2.52 -2.60 2.70
N THR A 58 1.96 -3.30 1.69
CA THR A 58 0.94 -2.72 0.78
C THR A 58 -0.23 -3.67 0.57
N HIS A 59 -1.45 -3.12 0.62
CA HIS A 59 -2.72 -3.82 0.38
C HIS A 59 -3.25 -3.38 -0.99
N ARG A 60 -3.26 -4.28 -1.98
CA ARG A 60 -3.28 -3.91 -3.40
C ARG A 60 -4.64 -4.17 -4.07
N ASN A 61 -5.18 -3.19 -4.82
CA ASN A 61 -5.93 -3.46 -6.06
C ASN A 61 -6.22 -2.29 -7.04
N LYS A 62 -5.73 -1.05 -6.87
CA LYS A 62 -5.87 -0.04 -7.95
C LYS A 62 -4.58 0.63 -8.44
N GLU A 63 -3.47 0.57 -7.69
CA GLU A 63 -2.23 1.32 -8.00
C GLU A 63 -0.95 0.49 -7.76
N ASN A 64 -0.99 -0.77 -8.18
CA ASN A 64 0.03 -1.81 -7.98
C ASN A 64 1.41 -1.56 -8.61
N ILE A 65 1.76 -0.32 -8.95
CA ILE A 65 2.95 -0.01 -9.76
C ILE A 65 3.75 1.12 -9.11
N LEU A 66 3.11 2.15 -8.57
CA LEU A 66 3.79 3.33 -8.07
C LEU A 66 4.52 3.08 -6.73
N GLY A 67 3.90 2.35 -5.79
CA GLY A 67 4.53 2.06 -4.49
C GLY A 67 5.74 1.11 -4.54
N SER A 68 5.69 0.08 -5.39
CA SER A 68 6.83 -0.85 -5.54
C SER A 68 7.97 -0.26 -6.37
N ILE A 69 7.67 0.67 -7.29
CA ILE A 69 8.69 1.42 -8.04
C ILE A 69 9.35 2.48 -7.14
N ALA A 70 8.59 3.18 -6.27
CA ALA A 70 9.16 4.11 -5.30
C ALA A 70 10.07 3.40 -4.28
N ALA A 71 9.68 2.23 -3.78
CA ALA A 71 10.51 1.40 -2.89
C ALA A 71 11.82 0.91 -3.54
N LYS A 72 11.79 0.62 -4.85
CA LYS A 72 12.97 0.24 -5.64
C LYS A 72 13.89 1.45 -5.92
N ILE A 73 13.32 2.62 -6.23
CA ILE A 73 14.04 3.87 -6.52
C ILE A 73 14.65 4.50 -5.25
N ALA A 74 14.04 4.31 -4.08
CA ALA A 74 14.48 4.94 -2.83
C ALA A 74 15.59 4.18 -2.07
N GLY A 75 16.01 2.99 -2.52
CA GLY A 75 17.11 2.25 -1.87
C GLY A 75 16.98 0.73 -1.85
N ASN A 76 16.20 0.12 -2.75
CA ASN A 76 16.09 -1.35 -2.87
C ASN A 76 15.56 -2.06 -1.60
N MET A 77 14.56 -1.48 -0.94
CA MET A 77 13.98 -2.01 0.31
C MET A 77 13.06 -3.22 0.05
N PRO A 78 13.11 -4.29 0.86
CA PRO A 78 12.22 -5.46 0.71
C PRO A 78 10.74 -5.06 0.86
N SER A 79 9.91 -5.43 -0.12
CA SER A 79 8.47 -5.14 -0.14
C SER A 79 7.67 -6.42 0.15
N LEU A 80 6.79 -6.39 1.16
CA LEU A 80 5.91 -7.51 1.52
C LEU A 80 4.47 -7.20 1.07
N ARG A 81 3.90 -8.08 0.25
CA ARG A 81 2.52 -7.96 -0.27
C ARG A 81 1.63 -9.03 0.34
N THR A 82 0.49 -8.64 0.88
CA THR A 82 -0.64 -9.56 1.09
C THR A 82 -1.47 -9.60 -0.20
N ALA A 83 -1.50 -10.76 -0.86
CA ALA A 83 -2.44 -10.99 -1.95
C ALA A 83 -3.77 -11.45 -1.32
N HIS A 84 -4.81 -10.64 -1.45
CA HIS A 84 -6.18 -11.09 -1.17
C HIS A 84 -6.96 -11.14 -2.49
N GLY A 85 -7.56 -12.31 -2.75
CA GLY A 85 -8.43 -12.55 -3.90
C GLY A 85 -7.76 -13.24 -5.08
N ALA A 86 -7.26 -14.46 -4.90
CA ALA A 86 -7.30 -15.41 -6.02
C ALA A 86 -8.77 -15.83 -6.18
N PRO A 87 -9.37 -15.76 -7.39
CA PRO A 87 -10.71 -16.27 -7.60
C PRO A 87 -10.75 -17.77 -7.26
N GLU A 88 -11.56 -18.16 -6.29
CA GLU A 88 -11.89 -19.58 -5.99
C GLU A 88 -12.79 -20.22 -7.06
N HIS A 89 -12.84 -19.69 -8.28
CA HIS A 89 -13.54 -20.37 -9.35
C HIS A 89 -12.63 -21.44 -9.94
N ARG A 90 -12.82 -22.69 -9.50
CA ARG A 90 -12.35 -23.86 -10.23
C ARG A 90 -12.85 -23.74 -11.68
N PRO A 91 -11.99 -23.81 -12.71
CA PRO A 91 -12.49 -23.92 -14.07
C PRO A 91 -13.30 -25.21 -14.14
N ILE A 92 -14.58 -25.09 -14.46
CA ILE A 92 -15.40 -26.24 -14.82
C ILE A 92 -14.81 -26.75 -16.14
N ILE A 93 -14.01 -27.80 -16.09
CA ILE A 93 -13.62 -28.55 -17.28
C ILE A 93 -14.91 -29.14 -17.83
N LYS A 94 -15.50 -28.50 -18.84
CA LYS A 94 -16.60 -29.08 -19.60
C LYS A 94 -16.06 -30.35 -20.26
N LYS A 95 -16.64 -31.51 -19.92
CA LYS A 95 -16.40 -32.77 -20.63
C LYS A 95 -16.74 -32.58 -22.12
N PRO A 96 -15.98 -33.17 -23.06
CA PRO A 96 -16.35 -33.15 -24.46
C PRO A 96 -17.69 -33.88 -24.62
N HIS A 97 -18.66 -33.21 -25.25
CA HIS A 97 -19.84 -33.90 -25.76
C HIS A 97 -19.43 -34.73 -26.97
N LYS A 98 -20.03 -35.92 -26.96
CA LYS A 98 -19.93 -37.08 -27.87
C LYS A 98 -19.89 -36.72 -29.35
#